data_AF-A0A257PSD6-F1
#
_entry.id   AF-A0A257PSD6-F1
#
_cell.length_a   1.000
_cell.length_b   1.000
_cell.length_c   1.000
_cell.angle_alpha   90.00
_cell.angle_beta   90.00
_cell.angle_gamma   90.00
#
_symmetry.space_group_name_H-M   'P 1'
#
loop_
_entity.id
_entity.type
_entity.pdbx_description
1 polymer ?
#
loop_
_entity_poly.entity_id
_entity_poly.type
_entity_poly.pdbx_seq_one_letter_code
_entity_poly.pdbx_strand_id
1 'polypeptide(L)'
;AAAAGGTILIRSAALARIGGIECVRGALIDDVALAAAVKKGGRIWLGHSVLARSVRPYPSVGDIWRMITRTAFVQLRYSVALLGATTVGMALVWLVPPAAALFGHGLAFWCGLAAWAMASASYLPTLRRFGRSVLWAPFLPLIAAFYMAATIGSAVNHLRGRGVAWKGRAYQGTAG
;
A
#
# COMPACT_ATOMS: atom_id res chain seq x y z
N ALA A 1 -11.13 8.44 0.47
CA ALA A 1 -11.18 8.32 -1.01
C ALA A 1 -9.93 7.58 -1.46
N ALA A 2 -9.91 6.98 -2.65
CA ALA A 2 -8.73 6.29 -3.15
C ALA A 2 -8.33 6.89 -4.50
N ALA A 3 -7.02 6.98 -4.72
CA ALA A 3 -6.37 7.34 -5.96
C ALA A 3 -5.08 6.52 -6.07
N ALA A 4 -4.68 6.22 -7.29
CA ALA A 4 -3.44 5.51 -7.57
C ALA A 4 -2.62 6.40 -8.52
N GLY A 5 -1.77 7.23 -7.92
CA GLY A 5 -1.01 8.29 -8.55
C GLY A 5 -0.13 7.80 -9.71
N GLY A 6 -0.41 8.39 -10.87
CA GLY A 6 0.37 8.24 -12.09
C GLY A 6 -0.26 9.02 -13.24
N THR A 7 -1.60 9.01 -13.31
CA THR A 7 -2.37 9.80 -14.27
C THR A 7 -3.76 10.06 -13.71
N ILE A 8 -4.19 11.33 -13.69
CA ILE A 8 -5.52 11.74 -13.22
C ILE A 8 -6.15 12.62 -14.28
N LEU A 9 -7.37 12.27 -14.68
CA LEU A 9 -8.22 13.12 -15.52
C LEU A 9 -9.32 13.72 -14.65
N ILE A 10 -9.43 15.05 -14.65
CA ILE A 10 -10.41 15.78 -13.86
C ILE A 10 -11.15 16.79 -14.75
N ARG A 11 -12.47 16.91 -14.54
CA ARG A 11 -13.25 17.96 -15.22
C ARG A 11 -12.89 19.33 -14.63
N SER A 12 -12.75 20.34 -15.49
CA SER A 12 -12.44 21.72 -15.09
C SER A 12 -13.37 22.24 -13.98
N ALA A 13 -14.68 22.03 -14.11
CA ALA A 13 -15.66 22.41 -13.10
C ALA A 13 -15.44 21.75 -11.73
N ALA A 14 -15.00 20.48 -11.72
CA ALA A 14 -14.70 19.78 -10.46
C ALA A 14 -13.42 20.32 -9.81
N LEU A 15 -12.42 20.70 -10.61
CA LEU A 15 -11.18 21.31 -10.14
C LEU A 15 -11.42 22.73 -9.59
N ALA A 16 -12.24 23.54 -10.27
CA ALA A 16 -12.61 24.87 -9.80
C ALA A 16 -13.33 24.82 -8.45
N ARG A 17 -14.26 23.88 -8.29
CA ARG A 17 -15.03 23.70 -7.04
C ARG A 17 -14.17 23.38 -5.82
N ILE A 18 -13.06 22.68 -6.00
CA ILE A 18 -12.15 22.32 -4.90
C ILE A 18 -11.08 23.39 -4.63
N GLY A 19 -11.14 24.55 -5.30
CA GLY A 19 -10.14 25.62 -5.15
C GLY A 19 -8.84 25.35 -5.92
N GLY A 20 -8.89 24.53 -6.97
CA GLY A 20 -7.71 24.23 -7.78
C GLY A 20 -6.70 23.31 -7.10
N ILE A 21 -5.43 23.45 -7.48
CA ILE A 21 -4.32 22.60 -6.96
C ILE A 21 -3.89 23.03 -5.56
N GLU A 22 -4.26 24.23 -5.12
CA GLU A 22 -3.90 24.73 -3.79
C GLU A 22 -4.42 23.82 -2.67
N CYS A 23 -5.54 23.14 -2.87
CA CYS A 23 -6.13 22.22 -1.88
C CYS A 23 -5.24 21.01 -1.52
N VAL A 24 -4.25 20.68 -2.35
CA VAL A 24 -3.30 19.58 -2.10
C VAL A 24 -1.89 20.07 -1.78
N ARG A 25 -1.70 21.39 -1.62
CA ARG A 25 -0.40 21.97 -1.27
C ARG A 25 0.06 21.45 0.09
N GLY A 26 1.23 20.81 0.11
CA GLY A 26 1.84 20.26 1.34
C GLY A 26 1.34 18.87 1.72
N ALA A 27 0.45 18.26 0.94
CA ALA A 27 0.11 16.85 1.13
C ALA A 27 1.32 15.96 0.80
N LEU A 28 1.51 14.89 1.57
CA LEU A 28 2.53 13.90 1.24
C LEU A 28 2.10 13.01 0.06
N ILE A 29 0.78 12.85 -0.12
CA ILE A 29 0.09 11.97 -1.06
C ILE A 29 -0.98 12.79 -1.77
N ASP A 30 -0.55 13.57 -2.78
CA ASP A 30 -1.38 14.57 -3.47
C ASP A 30 -2.59 13.95 -4.18
N ASP A 31 -2.44 12.74 -4.71
CA ASP A 31 -3.49 12.03 -5.44
C ASP A 31 -4.66 11.61 -4.53
N VAL A 32 -4.36 11.08 -3.34
CA VAL A 32 -5.40 10.71 -2.36
C VAL A 32 -6.06 11.95 -1.78
N ALA A 33 -5.29 13.02 -1.52
CA ALA A 33 -5.81 14.30 -1.06
C ALA A 33 -6.76 14.92 -2.10
N LEU A 34 -6.36 14.92 -3.38
CA LEU A 34 -7.18 15.39 -4.50
C LEU A 34 -8.48 14.59 -4.60
N ALA A 35 -8.38 13.24 -4.57
CA ALA A 35 -9.56 12.39 -4.62
C ALA A 35 -10.49 12.59 -3.42
N ALA A 36 -9.95 12.86 -2.24
CA ALA A 36 -10.75 13.16 -1.06
C ALA A 36 -11.50 14.50 -1.22
N ALA A 37 -10.85 15.54 -1.73
CA ALA A 37 -11.47 16.83 -2.02
C ALA A 37 -12.58 16.70 -3.07
N VAL A 38 -12.33 16.00 -4.18
CA VAL A 38 -13.32 15.79 -5.26
C VAL A 38 -14.51 14.97 -4.76
N LYS A 39 -14.27 13.95 -3.93
CA LYS A 39 -15.32 13.05 -3.42
C LYS A 39 -16.36 13.76 -2.54
N LYS A 40 -16.03 14.93 -1.96
CA LYS A 40 -17.00 15.74 -1.20
C LYS A 40 -18.16 16.28 -2.05
N GLY A 41 -17.97 16.40 -3.37
CA GLY A 41 -18.99 16.97 -4.27
C GLY A 41 -19.11 16.26 -5.61
N GLY A 42 -18.58 15.05 -5.75
CA GLY A 42 -18.55 14.34 -7.02
C GLY A 42 -18.19 12.86 -6.92
N ARG A 43 -18.44 12.15 -8.02
CA ARG A 43 -18.03 10.76 -8.19
C ARG A 43 -16.58 10.68 -8.64
N ILE A 44 -15.89 9.67 -8.14
CA ILE A 44 -14.55 9.29 -8.59
C ILE A 44 -14.62 7.90 -9.19
N TRP A 45 -13.80 7.65 -10.21
CA TRP A 45 -13.63 6.34 -10.80
C TRP A 45 -12.15 5.97 -10.79
N LEU A 46 -11.86 4.71 -10.50
CA LEU A 46 -10.51 4.17 -10.52
C LEU A 46 -10.41 3.12 -11.62
N GLY A 47 -9.66 3.48 -12.64
CA GLY A 47 -9.32 2.61 -13.75
C GLY A 47 -7.89 2.14 -13.67
N HIS A 48 -7.66 0.92 -14.14
CA HIS A 48 -6.31 0.41 -14.35
C HIS A 48 -5.98 0.54 -15.85
N SER A 49 -5.03 1.41 -16.18
CA SER A 49 -4.48 1.56 -17.54
C SER A 49 -3.12 0.90 -17.64
N VAL A 50 -2.78 0.38 -18.83
CA VAL A 50 -1.47 -0.22 -19.14
C VAL A 50 -0.58 0.75 -19.93
N LEU A 51 -1.10 1.95 -20.24
CA LEU A 51 -0.45 2.92 -21.13
C LEU A 51 0.54 3.85 -20.42
N ALA A 52 0.51 3.90 -19.08
CA ALA A 52 1.39 4.74 -18.29
C ALA A 52 2.53 3.89 -17.68
N ARG A 53 3.77 4.26 -17.97
CA ARG A 53 4.97 3.64 -17.41
C ARG A 53 5.72 4.63 -16.53
N SER A 54 6.04 4.24 -15.30
CA SER A 54 6.89 5.06 -14.43
C SER A 54 8.30 5.17 -15.01
N VAL A 55 8.76 6.40 -15.22
CA VAL A 55 10.13 6.72 -15.65
C VAL A 55 11.12 6.65 -14.47
N ARG A 56 10.63 6.55 -13.23
CA ARG A 56 11.44 6.33 -12.03
C ARG A 56 11.33 4.86 -11.61
N PRO A 57 12.21 3.97 -12.11
CA PRO A 57 12.27 2.61 -11.63
C PRO A 57 12.79 2.58 -10.18
N TYR A 58 12.36 1.57 -9.44
CA TYR A 58 12.91 1.21 -8.13
C TYR A 58 13.79 -0.03 -8.32
N PRO A 59 15.10 0.14 -8.60
CA PRO A 59 15.97 -0.97 -8.98
C PRO A 59 16.33 -1.88 -7.79
N SER A 60 16.23 -1.39 -6.55
CA SER A 60 16.63 -2.14 -5.37
C SER A 60 15.46 -2.39 -4.39
N VAL A 61 15.55 -3.50 -3.65
CA VAL A 61 14.61 -3.83 -2.56
C VAL A 61 14.62 -2.73 -1.48
N GLY A 62 15.77 -2.09 -1.25
CA GLY A 62 15.90 -0.96 -0.33
C GLY A 62 15.13 0.29 -0.78
N ASP A 63 14.98 0.51 -2.08
CA ASP A 63 14.15 1.60 -2.60
C ASP A 63 12.66 1.34 -2.38
N ILE A 64 12.22 0.08 -2.57
CA ILE A 64 10.85 -0.35 -2.30
C ILE A 64 10.54 -0.21 -0.80
N TRP A 65 11.48 -0.65 0.05
CA TRP A 65 11.37 -0.47 1.49
C TRP A 65 11.19 1.01 1.84
N ARG A 66 12.08 1.91 1.37
CA ARG A 66 11.96 3.36 1.60
C ARG A 66 10.65 3.94 1.07
N MET A 67 10.14 3.44 -0.05
CA MET A 67 8.83 3.82 -0.59
C MET A 67 7.70 3.49 0.40
N ILE A 68 7.65 2.27 0.89
CA ILE A 68 6.61 1.82 1.85
C ILE A 68 6.77 2.55 3.19
N THR A 69 8.00 2.63 3.70
CA THR A 69 8.34 3.30 4.96
C THR A 69 7.97 4.78 4.98
N ARG A 70 7.86 5.45 3.81
CA ARG A 70 7.42 6.85 3.73
C ARG A 70 5.91 7.04 3.87
N THR A 71 5.11 6.16 3.24
CA THR A 71 3.67 6.39 3.08
C THR A 71 2.83 5.58 4.05
N ALA A 72 3.31 4.44 4.51
CA ALA A 72 2.54 3.52 5.34
C ALA A 72 2.07 4.18 6.66
N PHE A 73 2.95 4.85 7.38
CA PHE A 73 2.58 5.49 8.66
C PHE A 73 1.63 6.69 8.48
N VAL A 74 1.75 7.40 7.35
CA VAL A 74 0.83 8.49 7.00
C VAL A 74 -0.55 7.95 6.64
N GLN A 75 -0.63 6.82 5.92
CA GLN A 75 -1.90 6.13 5.66
C GLN A 75 -2.56 5.64 6.96
N LEU A 76 -1.76 5.29 7.96
CA LEU A 76 -2.21 4.90 9.30
C LEU A 76 -2.53 6.10 10.23
N ARG A 77 -2.52 7.34 9.70
CA ARG A 77 -2.80 8.58 10.44
C ARG A 77 -1.93 8.73 11.70
N TYR A 78 -0.69 8.28 11.65
CA TYR A 78 0.23 8.29 12.79
C TYR A 78 -0.26 7.50 14.04
N SER A 79 -1.24 6.59 13.89
CA SER A 79 -1.79 5.82 14.99
C SER A 79 -1.05 4.48 15.19
N VAL A 80 -0.37 4.35 16.32
CA VAL A 80 0.31 3.09 16.74
C VAL A 80 -0.71 1.96 16.98
N ALA A 81 -1.91 2.28 17.46
CA ALA A 81 -2.98 1.29 17.65
C ALA A 81 -3.48 0.73 16.32
N LEU A 82 -3.68 1.59 15.31
CA LEU A 82 -4.08 1.14 13.96
C LEU A 82 -2.97 0.32 13.29
N LEU A 83 -1.71 0.69 13.51
CA LEU A 83 -0.54 -0.07 13.05
C LEU A 83 -0.52 -1.47 13.67
N GLY A 84 -0.71 -1.57 14.99
CA GLY A 84 -0.78 -2.86 15.69
C GLY A 84 -1.91 -3.72 15.16
N ALA A 85 -3.12 -3.17 15.06
CA ALA A 85 -4.29 -3.87 14.56
C ALA A 85 -4.13 -4.34 13.10
N THR A 86 -3.60 -3.49 12.23
CA THR A 86 -3.34 -3.86 10.82
C THR A 86 -2.24 -4.89 10.68
N THR A 87 -1.17 -4.81 11.48
CA THR A 87 -0.10 -5.82 11.48
C THR A 87 -0.62 -7.16 11.96
N VAL A 88 -1.39 -7.20 13.05
CA VAL A 88 -2.02 -8.43 13.55
C VAL A 88 -3.00 -8.99 12.52
N GLY A 89 -3.85 -8.15 11.94
CA GLY A 89 -4.78 -8.57 10.90
C GLY A 89 -4.08 -9.14 9.67
N MET A 90 -3.01 -8.51 9.21
CA MET A 90 -2.19 -9.02 8.10
C MET A 90 -1.49 -10.34 8.47
N ALA A 91 -0.97 -10.48 9.69
CA ALA A 91 -0.36 -11.73 10.14
C ALA A 91 -1.41 -12.86 10.20
N LEU A 92 -2.60 -12.59 10.72
CA LEU A 92 -3.69 -13.56 10.78
C LEU A 92 -4.14 -13.99 9.37
N VAL A 93 -4.25 -13.06 8.42
CA VAL A 93 -4.72 -13.39 7.07
C VAL A 93 -3.63 -14.07 6.23
N TRP A 94 -2.37 -13.66 6.36
CA TRP A 94 -1.31 -14.07 5.45
C TRP A 94 -0.33 -15.10 6.02
N LEU A 95 -0.14 -15.18 7.35
CA LEU A 95 0.82 -16.11 7.98
C LEU A 95 0.15 -17.30 8.65
N VAL A 96 -1.06 -17.14 9.21
CA VAL A 96 -1.76 -18.26 9.88
C VAL A 96 -2.16 -19.38 8.92
N PRO A 97 -2.71 -19.14 7.71
CA PRO A 97 -3.06 -20.24 6.81
C PRO A 97 -1.85 -21.08 6.36
N PRO A 98 -0.70 -20.49 5.96
CA PRO A 98 0.51 -21.26 5.70
C PRO A 98 1.04 -21.99 6.94
N ALA A 99 1.01 -21.37 8.12
CA ALA A 99 1.46 -22.03 9.35
C ALA A 99 0.55 -23.22 9.72
N ALA A 100 -0.77 -23.08 9.56
CA ALA A 100 -1.72 -24.17 9.77
C ALA A 100 -1.56 -25.29 8.73
N ALA A 101 -1.21 -24.96 7.48
CA ALA A 101 -0.91 -25.94 6.44
C ALA A 101 0.42 -26.68 6.68
N LEU A 102 1.42 -26.04 7.31
CA LEU A 102 2.74 -26.66 7.54
C LEU A 102 2.83 -27.41 8.88
N PHE A 103 2.17 -26.91 9.92
CA PHE A 103 2.30 -27.42 11.30
C PHE A 103 0.98 -27.96 11.87
N GLY A 104 -0.16 -27.70 11.22
CA GLY A 104 -1.46 -28.19 11.67
C GLY A 104 -1.68 -29.66 11.37
N HIS A 105 -2.62 -30.28 12.09
CA HIS A 105 -3.03 -31.67 11.90
C HIS A 105 -4.55 -31.78 11.71
N GLY A 106 -5.00 -32.79 10.95
CA GLY A 106 -6.42 -33.05 10.71
C GLY A 106 -7.13 -31.87 10.01
N LEU A 107 -8.22 -31.39 10.62
CA LEU A 107 -9.05 -30.29 10.09
C LEU A 107 -8.26 -28.98 9.93
N ALA A 108 -7.32 -28.68 10.82
CA ALA A 108 -6.53 -27.45 10.76
C ALA A 108 -5.60 -27.41 9.54
N PHE A 109 -5.01 -28.56 9.17
CA PHE A 109 -4.19 -28.70 7.96
C PHE A 109 -5.01 -28.43 6.70
N TRP A 110 -6.15 -29.09 6.55
CA TRP A 110 -6.99 -28.95 5.37
C TRP A 110 -7.57 -27.55 5.22
N CYS A 111 -8.03 -26.93 6.32
CA CYS A 111 -8.48 -25.54 6.32
C CYS A 111 -7.36 -24.55 5.98
N GLY A 112 -6.16 -24.75 6.55
CA GLY A 112 -4.99 -23.92 6.25
C GLY A 112 -4.56 -24.03 4.79
N LEU A 113 -4.52 -25.25 4.26
CA LEU A 113 -4.18 -25.52 2.86
C LEU A 113 -5.21 -24.91 1.90
N ALA A 114 -6.51 -25.09 2.18
CA ALA A 114 -7.58 -24.53 1.36
C ALA A 114 -7.53 -22.99 1.35
N ALA A 115 -7.38 -22.36 2.52
CA ALA A 115 -7.26 -20.91 2.62
C ALA A 115 -6.00 -20.39 1.91
N TRP A 116 -4.86 -21.07 2.03
CA TRP A 116 -3.63 -20.70 1.33
C TRP A 116 -3.74 -20.89 -0.19
N ALA A 117 -4.41 -21.94 -0.65
CA ALA A 117 -4.68 -22.19 -2.06
C ALA A 117 -5.63 -21.13 -2.65
N MET A 118 -6.71 -20.78 -1.94
CA MET A 118 -7.63 -19.72 -2.36
C MET A 118 -6.94 -18.36 -2.43
N ALA A 119 -6.10 -18.04 -1.44
CA ALA A 119 -5.28 -16.82 -1.44
C ALA A 119 -4.36 -16.79 -2.66
N SER A 120 -3.67 -17.89 -2.94
CA SER A 120 -2.78 -18.03 -4.11
C SER A 120 -3.54 -17.92 -5.44
N ALA A 121 -4.72 -18.55 -5.54
CA ALA A 121 -5.57 -18.49 -6.73
C ALA A 121 -6.10 -17.08 -6.98
N SER A 122 -6.48 -16.34 -5.94
CA SER A 122 -6.95 -14.95 -6.06
C SER A 122 -5.87 -13.99 -6.55
N TYR A 123 -4.59 -14.33 -6.37
CA TYR A 123 -3.46 -13.54 -6.86
C TYR A 123 -3.06 -13.85 -8.31
N LEU A 124 -3.51 -14.98 -8.85
CA LEU A 124 -3.17 -15.43 -10.20
C LEU A 124 -3.55 -14.44 -11.31
N PRO A 125 -4.73 -13.76 -11.28
CA PRO A 125 -5.08 -12.75 -12.27
C PRO A 125 -4.09 -11.57 -12.28
N THR A 126 -3.61 -11.18 -11.09
CA THR A 126 -2.63 -10.10 -10.91
C THR A 126 -1.29 -10.49 -11.53
N LEU A 127 -0.79 -11.69 -11.26
CA LEU A 127 0.48 -12.19 -11.84
C LEU A 127 0.41 -12.27 -13.36
N ARG A 128 -0.66 -12.85 -13.90
CA ARG A 128 -0.89 -12.95 -15.35
C ARG A 128 -0.92 -11.57 -16.00
N ARG A 129 -1.61 -10.62 -15.38
CA ARG A 129 -1.71 -9.24 -15.87
C ARG A 129 -0.36 -8.52 -15.92
N PHE A 130 0.50 -8.76 -14.94
CA PHE A 130 1.85 -8.16 -14.90
C PHE A 130 2.93 -9.00 -15.60
N GLY A 131 2.55 -10.06 -16.32
CA GLY A 131 3.48 -10.94 -17.04
C GLY A 131 4.48 -11.65 -16.12
N ARG A 132 4.10 -11.92 -14.87
CA ARG A 132 4.97 -12.56 -13.88
C ARG A 132 4.64 -14.04 -13.75
N SER A 133 5.68 -14.83 -13.45
CA SER A 133 5.55 -16.28 -13.29
C SER A 133 4.52 -16.62 -12.20
N VAL A 134 3.64 -17.58 -12.50
CA VAL A 134 2.64 -18.13 -11.57
C VAL A 134 3.29 -18.76 -10.33
N LEU A 135 4.56 -19.16 -10.44
CA LEU A 135 5.34 -19.73 -9.35
C LEU A 135 5.51 -18.77 -8.16
N TRP A 136 5.25 -17.46 -8.35
CA TRP A 136 5.25 -16.48 -7.26
C TRP A 136 4.00 -16.53 -6.37
N ALA A 137 2.92 -17.18 -6.81
CA ALA A 137 1.67 -17.25 -6.05
C ALA A 137 1.80 -17.86 -4.64
N PRO A 138 2.49 -19.00 -4.42
CA PRO A 138 2.68 -19.53 -3.07
C PRO A 138 3.62 -18.67 -2.21
N PHE A 139 4.48 -17.83 -2.80
CA PHE A 139 5.38 -16.92 -2.06
C PHE A 139 4.71 -15.64 -1.57
N LEU A 140 3.40 -15.49 -1.77
CA LEU A 140 2.66 -14.32 -1.31
C LEU A 140 2.77 -14.02 0.19
N PRO A 141 2.74 -15.02 1.09
CA PRO A 141 2.97 -14.82 2.52
C PRO A 141 4.32 -14.16 2.81
N LEU A 142 5.37 -14.53 2.06
CA LEU A 142 6.70 -13.94 2.23
C LEU A 142 6.73 -12.47 1.78
N ILE A 143 6.05 -12.16 0.67
CA ILE A 143 5.90 -10.78 0.19
C ILE A 143 5.10 -9.94 1.20
N ALA A 144 4.03 -10.50 1.75
CA ALA A 144 3.23 -9.86 2.79
C ALA A 144 4.08 -9.62 4.05
N ALA A 145 4.89 -10.59 4.48
CA ALA A 145 5.80 -10.45 5.62
C ALA A 145 6.81 -9.33 5.42
N PHE A 146 7.41 -9.22 4.24
CA PHE A 146 8.29 -8.10 3.89
C PHE A 146 7.57 -6.75 3.97
N TYR A 147 6.35 -6.66 3.44
CA TYR A 147 5.54 -5.45 3.50
C TYR A 147 5.19 -5.06 4.94
N MET A 148 4.82 -6.03 5.78
CA MET A 148 4.59 -5.82 7.22
C MET A 148 5.84 -5.30 7.91
N ALA A 149 7.00 -5.91 7.66
CA ALA A 149 8.28 -5.48 8.23
C ALA A 149 8.61 -4.04 7.80
N ALA A 150 8.39 -3.68 6.53
CA ALA A 150 8.59 -2.32 6.03
C ALA A 150 7.65 -1.29 6.70
N THR A 151 6.43 -1.73 7.00
CA THR A 151 5.40 -0.94 7.69
C THR A 151 5.76 -0.73 9.17
N ILE A 152 6.26 -1.75 9.87
CA ILE A 152 6.79 -1.61 11.23
C ILE A 152 8.02 -0.70 11.23
N GLY A 153 8.94 -0.88 10.26
CA GLY A 153 10.11 -0.02 10.09
C GLY A 153 9.75 1.46 9.86
N SER A 154 8.61 1.73 9.21
CA SER A 154 8.03 3.08 9.07
C SER A 154 7.73 3.71 10.42
N ALA A 155 7.02 2.98 11.27
CA ALA A 155 6.64 3.46 12.60
C ALA A 155 7.86 3.65 13.50
N VAL A 156 8.82 2.72 13.48
CA VAL A 156 10.06 2.83 14.26
C VAL A 156 10.88 4.04 13.82
N ASN A 157 11.01 4.29 12.51
CA ASN A 157 11.73 5.46 12.01
C ASN A 157 11.05 6.77 12.40
N HIS A 158 9.71 6.81 12.37
CA HIS A 158 8.94 7.97 12.83
C HIS A 158 9.09 8.22 14.33
N LEU A 159 8.95 7.18 15.15
CA LEU A 159 9.13 7.26 16.61
C LEU A 159 10.56 7.65 17.01
N ARG A 160 11.55 7.30 16.19
CA ARG A 160 12.96 7.72 16.36
C ARG A 160 13.26 9.14 15.86
N GLY A 161 12.25 9.91 15.44
CA GLY A 161 12.41 11.29 14.98
C GLY A 161 13.21 11.43 13.69
N ARG A 162 13.48 10.34 12.97
CA ARG A 162 14.14 10.38 11.66
C ARG A 162 13.10 10.81 10.64
N GLY A 163 13.06 12.11 10.37
CA GLY A 163 12.20 12.70 9.35
C GLY A 163 12.33 11.98 8.01
N VAL A 164 11.26 12.05 7.20
CA VAL A 164 11.17 11.34 5.93
C VAL A 164 12.14 11.96 4.92
N ALA A 165 13.36 11.41 4.83
CA ALA A 165 14.39 11.84 3.89
C ALA A 165 14.21 11.13 2.55
N TRP A 166 13.94 11.88 1.46
CA TRP A 166 13.79 11.32 0.11
C TRP A 166 14.60 12.12 -0.92
N LYS A 167 15.53 11.46 -1.63
CA LYS A 167 16.36 12.05 -2.71
C LYS A 167 16.89 13.46 -2.38
N GLY A 168 17.50 13.62 -1.20
CA GLY A 168 18.08 14.89 -0.76
C GLY A 168 17.08 15.95 -0.28
N ARG A 169 15.78 15.63 -0.18
CA ARG A 169 14.77 16.53 0.40
C ARG A 169 14.16 15.92 1.66
N ALA A 170 14.33 16.63 2.78
CA ALA A 170 13.60 16.34 4.01
C ALA A 170 12.23 17.00 3.89
N TYR A 171 11.16 16.20 3.81
CA TYR A 171 9.82 16.73 4.08
C TYR A 171 9.67 16.78 5.59
N GLN A 172 10.02 17.92 6.19
CA GLN A 172 9.60 18.19 7.56
C GLN A 172 8.09 18.38 7.51
N GLY A 173 7.37 17.41 8.07
CA GLY A 173 5.96 17.60 8.36
C GLY A 173 5.84 18.77 9.31
N THR A 174 5.21 19.85 8.86
CA THR A 174 4.71 20.90 9.75
C THR A 174 3.70 20.26 10.68
N ALA A 175 4.16 19.91 11.89
CA ALA A 175 3.30 19.77 13.04
C ALA A 175 2.72 21.16 13.32
N GLY A 176 1.44 21.33 13.04
CA GLY A 176 0.59 22.32 13.68
C GLY A 176 -0.13 21.64 14.83
#